data_AF-Q4V497-F1
#
_entry.id   AF-Q4V497-F1
#
_cell.length_a   1.000
_cell.length_b   1.000
_cell.length_c   1.000
_cell.angle_alpha   90.00
_cell.angle_beta   90.00
_cell.angle_gamma   90.00
#
_symmetry.space_group_name_H-M   'P 1'
#
loop_
_entity.id
_entity.type
_entity.pdbx_description
1 polymer ?
#
loop_
_entity_poly.entity_id
_entity_poly.type
_entity_poly.pdbx_seq_one_letter_code
_entity_poly.pdbx_strand_id
1 'polypeptide(L)'
;LSIISVVYYDFCPRRSDPVESYLLGASAQLFEVFPYSNWLAWLGKIQNVLLTFGWSYMDIFLMMLGMGLSEMLARLNRSLEQQVRQPMPEAYWTWSRTLYRSIVELIREVDDAVSGIMLISFGSNLYFICLQLLKSINTMPSSAHAVYFYFSLLFLLSRSTAVLLFVSAINDQAREPLRLLRLVPLKGYHPEVFRFAAELASDQVALTGLKFFNVTRKLFLAMAGTVATYELVLIQFHEDKKTWDCSPFNLD
;
A
#
# COMPACT_ATOMS: atom_id res chain seq x y z
N LEU A 1 -5.25 15.49 9.58
CA LEU A 1 -4.53 16.73 9.20
C LEU A 1 -4.82 17.79 10.26
N SER A 2 -3.81 18.33 10.94
CA SER A 2 -4.01 19.30 12.03
C SER A 2 -4.60 20.60 11.47
N ILE A 3 -5.90 20.81 11.73
CA ILE A 3 -6.66 22.00 11.35
C ILE A 3 -5.96 23.26 11.87
N ILE A 4 -5.36 23.19 13.05
CA ILE A 4 -4.75 24.34 13.74
C ILE A 4 -3.54 24.88 12.97
N SER A 5 -2.66 24.00 12.47
CA SER A 5 -1.48 24.47 11.72
C SER A 5 -1.84 25.05 10.35
N VAL A 6 -2.90 24.55 9.71
CA VAL A 6 -3.29 25.00 8.37
C VAL A 6 -4.21 26.23 8.42
N VAL A 7 -5.05 26.36 9.44
CA VAL A 7 -5.94 27.53 9.65
C VAL A 7 -5.14 28.77 10.09
N TYR A 8 -4.15 28.59 10.97
CA TYR A 8 -3.43 29.74 11.55
C TYR A 8 -2.32 30.30 10.64
N TYR A 9 -1.92 29.54 9.62
CA TYR A 9 -0.90 29.89 8.64
C TYR A 9 -1.42 29.69 7.21
N ASP A 10 -2.69 30.02 6.97
CA ASP A 10 -3.23 30.08 5.61
C ASP A 10 -2.57 31.25 4.88
N PHE A 11 -1.59 30.94 4.02
CA PHE A 11 -0.75 31.96 3.37
C PHE A 11 -1.53 32.78 2.33
N CYS A 12 -2.66 32.26 1.84
CA CYS A 12 -3.56 32.92 0.87
C CYS A 12 -5.03 32.77 1.29
N PRO A 13 -5.50 33.54 2.28
CA PRO A 13 -6.89 33.43 2.73
C PRO A 13 -7.85 33.86 1.61
N ARG A 14 -8.78 32.96 1.25
CA ARG A 14 -9.85 33.22 0.28
C ARG A 14 -11.03 33.98 0.88
N ARG A 15 -11.06 34.10 2.22
CA ARG A 15 -12.07 34.81 3.00
C ARG A 15 -11.45 35.41 4.26
N SER A 16 -12.11 36.41 4.82
CA SER A 16 -11.68 37.10 6.04
C SER A 16 -11.61 36.19 7.27
N ASP A 17 -12.51 35.21 7.40
CA ASP A 17 -12.42 34.17 8.44
C ASP A 17 -11.44 33.07 8.00
N PRO A 18 -10.32 32.86 8.73
CA PRO A 18 -9.34 31.82 8.44
C PRO A 18 -9.94 30.41 8.43
N VAL A 19 -10.96 30.16 9.25
CA VAL A 19 -11.66 28.88 9.31
C VAL A 19 -12.49 28.68 8.03
N GLU A 20 -13.25 29.69 7.62
CA GLU A 20 -14.04 29.61 6.39
C GLU A 20 -13.15 29.44 5.16
N SER A 21 -12.03 30.17 5.08
CA SER A 21 -11.02 30.03 4.02
C SER A 21 -10.50 28.59 3.92
N TYR A 22 -10.11 28.00 5.05
CA TYR A 22 -9.64 26.62 5.11
C TYR A 22 -10.73 25.58 4.76
N LEU A 23 -11.95 25.81 5.21
CA LEU A 23 -13.11 24.95 4.92
C LEU A 23 -13.45 24.97 3.43
N LEU A 24 -13.43 26.16 2.81
CA LEU A 24 -13.69 26.38 1.40
C LEU A 24 -12.58 25.80 0.52
N GLY A 25 -11.31 26.06 0.86
CA GLY A 25 -10.16 25.55 0.11
C GLY A 25 -10.08 24.02 0.07
N ALA A 26 -10.39 23.37 1.18
CA ALA A 26 -10.29 21.91 1.27
C ALA A 26 -11.47 21.15 0.66
N SER A 27 -12.62 21.80 0.49
CA SER A 27 -13.80 21.22 -0.15
C SER A 27 -14.15 21.97 -1.42
N ALA A 28 -13.15 22.53 -2.12
CA ALA A 28 -13.37 23.40 -3.28
C ALA A 28 -14.25 22.73 -4.35
N GLN A 29 -14.05 21.43 -4.59
CA GLN A 29 -14.86 20.63 -5.53
C GLN A 29 -16.34 20.57 -5.16
N LEU A 30 -16.67 20.59 -3.87
CA LEU A 30 -18.06 20.59 -3.40
C LEU A 30 -18.74 21.94 -3.69
N PHE A 31 -17.98 23.03 -3.57
CA PHE A 31 -18.47 24.40 -3.73
C PHE A 31 -18.44 24.91 -5.17
N GLU A 32 -17.88 24.14 -6.11
CA GLU A 32 -18.08 24.37 -7.55
C GLU A 32 -19.52 24.04 -7.98
N VAL A 33 -20.18 23.11 -7.27
CA VAL A 33 -21.56 22.66 -7.58
C VAL A 33 -22.59 23.29 -6.65
N PHE A 34 -22.25 23.46 -5.37
CA PHE A 34 -23.16 23.98 -4.35
C PHE A 34 -22.71 25.35 -3.83
N PRO A 35 -23.65 26.27 -3.54
CA PRO A 35 -23.29 27.53 -2.90
C PRO A 35 -22.67 27.27 -1.52
N TYR A 36 -21.67 28.07 -1.17
CA TYR A 36 -21.01 27.93 0.12
C TYR A 36 -21.98 28.13 1.29
N SER A 37 -21.95 27.20 2.24
CA SER A 37 -22.59 27.36 3.54
C SER A 37 -21.72 26.72 4.62
N ASN A 38 -21.64 27.35 5.79
CA ASN A 38 -20.82 26.87 6.91
C ASN A 38 -21.19 25.45 7.33
N TRP A 39 -22.49 25.13 7.35
CA TRP A 39 -22.97 23.79 7.65
C TRP A 39 -22.45 22.75 6.65
N LEU A 40 -22.59 23.01 5.34
CA LEU A 40 -22.13 22.10 4.30
C LEU A 40 -20.60 21.94 4.32
N ALA A 41 -19.88 23.00 4.65
CA ALA A 41 -18.42 22.97 4.78
C ALA A 41 -17.95 22.09 5.95
N TRP A 42 -18.63 22.17 7.09
CA TRP A 42 -18.40 21.30 8.23
C TRP A 42 -18.75 19.84 7.91
N LEU A 43 -19.87 19.57 7.23
CA LEU A 43 -20.21 18.23 6.77
C LEU A 43 -19.14 17.66 5.84
N GLY A 44 -18.64 18.45 4.88
CA GLY A 44 -17.55 18.07 3.99
C GLY A 44 -16.28 17.70 4.75
N LYS A 45 -15.94 18.46 5.80
CA LYS A 45 -14.80 18.12 6.67
C LYS A 45 -14.99 16.83 7.45
N ILE A 46 -16.16 16.61 8.04
CA ILE A 46 -16.47 15.36 8.74
C ILE A 46 -16.34 14.18 7.78
N GLN A 47 -16.92 14.30 6.58
CA GLN A 47 -16.81 13.27 5.54
C GLN A 47 -15.35 12.98 5.18
N ASN A 48 -14.52 14.00 4.96
CA ASN A 48 -13.10 13.82 4.68
C ASN A 48 -12.35 13.10 5.82
N VAL A 49 -12.67 13.42 7.07
CA VAL A 49 -12.11 12.72 8.23
C VAL A 49 -12.53 11.24 8.22
N LEU A 50 -13.82 10.95 8.03
CA LEU A 50 -14.33 9.58 7.92
C LEU A 50 -13.67 8.80 6.79
N LEU A 51 -13.47 9.42 5.62
CA LEU A 51 -12.76 8.81 4.49
C LEU A 51 -11.30 8.51 4.82
N THR A 52 -10.62 9.41 5.56
CA THR A 52 -9.24 9.18 6.00
C THR A 52 -9.14 8.01 6.97
N PHE A 53 -10.11 7.87 7.89
CA PHE A 53 -10.23 6.70 8.76
C PHE A 53 -10.52 5.43 7.97
N GLY A 54 -11.47 5.47 7.03
CA GLY A 54 -11.81 4.35 6.16
C GLY A 54 -10.61 3.86 5.35
N TRP A 55 -9.82 4.78 4.79
CA TRP A 55 -8.57 4.45 4.10
C TRP A 55 -7.56 3.76 5.03
N SER A 56 -7.38 4.27 6.24
CA SER A 56 -6.45 3.68 7.20
C SER A 56 -6.91 2.29 7.68
N TYR A 57 -8.22 2.10 7.84
CA TYR A 57 -8.83 0.81 8.14
C TYR A 57 -8.61 -0.20 7.02
N MET A 58 -8.80 0.21 5.75
CA MET A 58 -8.53 -0.66 4.59
C MET A 58 -7.09 -1.15 4.58
N ASP A 59 -6.12 -0.27 4.81
CA ASP A 59 -4.71 -0.64 4.88
C ASP A 59 -4.43 -1.66 6.01
N ILE A 60 -4.98 -1.44 7.21
CA ILE A 60 -4.83 -2.37 8.35
C ILE A 60 -5.50 -3.71 8.05
N PHE A 61 -6.69 -3.70 7.46
CA PHE A 61 -7.41 -4.90 7.08
C PHE A 61 -6.57 -5.75 6.10
N LEU A 62 -5.98 -5.13 5.08
CA LEU A 62 -5.10 -5.81 4.13
C LEU A 62 -3.81 -6.34 4.79
N MET A 63 -3.25 -5.61 5.75
CA MET A 63 -2.10 -6.10 6.54
C MET A 63 -2.45 -7.37 7.32
N MET A 64 -3.61 -7.40 7.98
CA MET A 64 -4.07 -8.56 8.75
C MET A 64 -4.35 -9.76 7.85
N LEU A 65 -4.98 -9.55 6.69
CA LEU A 65 -5.18 -10.61 5.69
C LEU A 65 -3.85 -11.15 5.15
N GLY A 66 -2.94 -10.26 4.78
CA GLY A 66 -1.59 -10.60 4.33
C GLY A 66 -0.85 -11.47 5.33
N MET A 67 -0.86 -11.05 6.60
CA MET A 67 -0.27 -11.79 7.71
C MET A 67 -0.90 -13.17 7.90
N GLY A 68 -2.24 -13.25 7.91
CA GLY A 68 -2.95 -14.52 8.12
C GLY A 68 -2.66 -15.55 7.03
N LEU A 69 -2.78 -15.16 5.76
CA LEU A 69 -2.52 -16.04 4.62
C LEU A 69 -1.04 -16.44 4.52
N SER A 70 -0.13 -15.49 4.77
CA SER A 70 1.31 -15.75 4.80
C SER A 70 1.66 -16.74 5.91
N GLU A 71 1.04 -16.66 7.08
CA GLU A 71 1.32 -17.58 8.19
C GLU A 71 0.78 -19.00 7.93
N MET A 72 -0.33 -19.16 7.19
CA MET A 72 -0.80 -20.48 6.75
C MET A 72 0.25 -21.20 5.89
N LEU A 73 0.83 -20.48 4.92
CA LEU A 73 1.93 -21.00 4.09
C LEU A 73 3.19 -21.23 4.93
N ALA A 74 3.54 -20.31 5.83
CA ALA A 74 4.72 -20.44 6.68
C ALA A 74 4.65 -21.69 7.58
N ARG A 75 3.46 -22.06 8.08
CA ARG A 75 3.28 -23.29 8.87
C ARG A 75 3.58 -24.54 8.05
N LEU A 76 3.11 -24.60 6.80
CA LEU A 76 3.46 -25.68 5.89
C LEU A 76 4.98 -25.70 5.63
N ASN A 77 5.59 -24.54 5.40
CA ASN A 77 7.03 -24.41 5.15
C ASN A 77 7.86 -24.94 6.33
N ARG A 78 7.50 -24.57 7.56
CA ARG A 78 8.17 -25.07 8.78
C ARG A 78 8.04 -26.60 8.92
N SER A 79 6.87 -27.16 8.62
CA SER A 79 6.68 -28.62 8.60
C SER A 79 7.57 -29.29 7.56
N LEU A 80 7.61 -28.74 6.35
CA LEU A 80 8.48 -29.24 5.28
C LEU A 80 9.95 -29.16 5.67
N GLU A 81 10.42 -28.03 6.19
CA GLU A 81 11.82 -27.83 6.58
C GLU A 81 12.31 -28.86 7.60
N GLN A 82 11.47 -29.22 8.57
CA GLN A 82 11.80 -30.23 9.59
C GLN A 82 11.95 -31.65 9.00
N GLN A 83 11.15 -31.98 7.99
CA GLN A 83 11.04 -33.34 7.44
C GLN A 83 11.81 -33.56 6.14
N VAL A 84 12.21 -32.49 5.44
CA VAL A 84 12.72 -32.57 4.06
C VAL A 84 14.03 -33.35 3.91
N ARG A 85 14.85 -33.41 4.96
CA ARG A 85 16.12 -34.16 4.96
C ARG A 85 15.95 -35.63 5.37
N GLN A 86 14.76 -36.01 5.83
CA GLN A 86 14.46 -37.37 6.24
C GLN A 86 13.81 -38.13 5.06
N PRO A 87 14.02 -39.46 4.96
CA PRO A 87 13.34 -40.28 3.96
C PRO A 87 11.85 -40.44 4.35
N MET A 88 11.03 -39.47 3.92
CA MET A 88 9.60 -39.44 4.18
C MET A 88 8.83 -40.30 3.16
N PRO A 89 7.75 -41.00 3.58
CA PRO A 89 6.94 -41.80 2.68
C PRO A 89 6.17 -40.93 1.67
N GLU A 90 5.82 -41.50 0.52
CA GLU A 90 5.02 -40.84 -0.53
C GLU A 90 3.74 -40.16 0.02
N ALA A 91 3.06 -40.81 0.96
CA ALA A 91 1.84 -40.28 1.58
C ALA A 91 2.04 -38.89 2.22
N TYR A 92 3.21 -38.61 2.80
CA TYR A 92 3.54 -37.31 3.36
C TYR A 92 3.63 -36.22 2.28
N TRP A 93 4.26 -36.55 1.14
CA TRP A 93 4.39 -35.61 0.01
C TRP A 93 3.04 -35.33 -0.64
N THR A 94 2.21 -36.36 -0.82
CA THR A 94 0.83 -36.22 -1.31
C THR A 94 0.01 -35.33 -0.37
N TRP A 95 0.10 -35.55 0.94
CA TRP A 95 -0.56 -34.73 1.94
C TRP A 95 -0.07 -33.27 1.89
N SER A 96 1.25 -33.06 1.86
CA SER A 96 1.85 -31.71 1.83
C SER A 96 1.42 -30.92 0.60
N ARG A 97 1.40 -31.56 -0.57
CA ARG A 97 0.93 -30.96 -1.83
C ARG A 97 -0.56 -30.64 -1.78
N THR A 98 -1.38 -31.55 -1.24
CA THR A 98 -2.83 -31.34 -1.11
C THR A 98 -3.13 -30.16 -0.17
N LEU A 99 -2.43 -30.09 0.97
CA LEU A 99 -2.55 -28.97 1.90
C LEU A 99 -2.12 -27.65 1.27
N TYR A 100 -1.00 -27.64 0.53
CA TYR A 100 -0.57 -26.47 -0.24
C TYR A 100 -1.66 -25.97 -1.19
N ARG A 101 -2.24 -26.87 -2.00
CA ARG A 101 -3.31 -26.54 -2.94
C ARG A 101 -4.52 -25.92 -2.25
N SER A 102 -4.97 -26.51 -1.15
CA SER A 102 -6.11 -25.96 -0.39
C SER A 102 -5.83 -24.56 0.14
N ILE A 103 -4.60 -24.29 0.61
CA ILE A 103 -4.20 -22.94 1.04
C ILE A 103 -4.18 -21.98 -0.15
N VAL A 104 -3.63 -22.40 -1.29
CA VAL A 104 -3.58 -21.55 -2.50
C VAL A 104 -4.96 -21.27 -3.07
N GLU A 105 -5.86 -22.24 -3.07
CA GLU A 105 -7.26 -22.06 -3.47
C GLU A 105 -7.96 -21.03 -2.60
N LEU A 106 -7.79 -21.11 -1.27
CA LEU A 106 -8.26 -20.08 -0.34
C LEU A 106 -7.66 -18.70 -0.65
N ILE A 107 -6.35 -18.61 -0.94
CA ILE A 107 -5.71 -17.34 -1.31
C ILE A 107 -6.36 -16.74 -2.57
N ARG A 108 -6.71 -17.57 -3.56
CA ARG A 108 -7.37 -17.11 -4.79
C ARG A 108 -8.79 -16.63 -4.53
N GLU A 109 -9.55 -17.34 -3.70
CA GLU A 109 -10.90 -16.90 -3.29
C GLU A 109 -10.86 -15.56 -2.55
N VAL A 110 -9.90 -15.40 -1.63
CA VAL A 110 -9.68 -14.13 -0.94
C VAL A 110 -9.26 -13.04 -1.92
N ASP A 111 -8.36 -13.33 -2.86
CA ASP A 111 -7.94 -12.38 -3.89
C ASP A 111 -9.13 -11.85 -4.69
N ASP A 112 -9.97 -12.74 -5.22
CA ASP A 112 -11.14 -12.33 -6.00
C ASP A 112 -12.08 -11.42 -5.17
N ALA A 113 -12.23 -11.67 -3.87
CA ALA A 113 -13.05 -10.85 -2.97
C ALA A 113 -12.43 -9.48 -2.62
N VAL A 114 -11.10 -9.40 -2.45
CA VAL A 114 -10.43 -8.19 -1.94
C VAL A 114 -9.65 -7.41 -2.99
N SER A 115 -9.54 -7.92 -4.22
CA SER A 115 -8.74 -7.34 -5.31
C SER A 115 -9.09 -5.89 -5.66
N GLY A 116 -10.37 -5.49 -5.50
CA GLY A 116 -10.79 -4.10 -5.64
C GLY A 116 -10.30 -3.20 -4.50
N ILE A 117 -10.38 -3.69 -3.26
CA ILE A 117 -9.86 -3.00 -2.07
C ILE A 117 -8.33 -2.85 -2.17
N MET A 118 -7.65 -3.90 -2.64
CA MET A 118 -6.22 -3.89 -2.96
C MET A 118 -5.86 -2.77 -3.93
N LEU A 119 -6.59 -2.65 -5.04
CA LEU A 119 -6.34 -1.60 -6.03
C LEU A 119 -6.53 -0.21 -5.45
N ILE A 120 -7.63 0.02 -4.71
CA ILE A 120 -7.93 1.32 -4.09
C ILE A 120 -6.88 1.69 -3.05
N SER A 121 -6.47 0.75 -2.19
CA SER A 121 -5.43 0.97 -1.17
C SER A 121 -4.10 1.34 -1.81
N PHE A 122 -3.60 0.53 -2.75
CA PHE A 122 -2.32 0.79 -3.42
C PHE A 122 -2.35 2.08 -4.25
N GLY A 123 -3.44 2.33 -4.98
CA GLY A 123 -3.63 3.55 -5.76
C GLY A 123 -3.65 4.80 -4.87
N SER A 124 -4.38 4.75 -3.76
CA SER A 124 -4.44 5.87 -2.80
C SER A 124 -3.08 6.12 -2.14
N ASN A 125 -2.41 5.07 -1.67
CA ASN A 125 -1.07 5.18 -1.07
C ASN A 125 -0.06 5.77 -2.06
N LEU A 126 -0.04 5.30 -3.30
CA LEU A 126 0.83 5.85 -4.35
C LEU A 126 0.51 7.32 -4.63
N TYR A 127 -0.78 7.65 -4.83
CA TYR A 127 -1.21 9.02 -5.11
C TYR A 127 -0.77 10.00 -4.03
N PHE A 128 -1.03 9.68 -2.75
CA PHE A 128 -0.68 10.56 -1.65
C PHE A 128 0.83 10.65 -1.42
N ILE A 129 1.59 9.57 -1.64
CA ILE A 129 3.06 9.61 -1.58
C ILE A 129 3.60 10.54 -2.68
N CYS A 130 3.22 10.32 -3.93
CA CYS A 130 3.69 11.16 -5.05
C CYS A 130 3.28 12.64 -4.84
N LEU A 131 2.07 12.89 -4.37
CA LEU A 131 1.60 14.25 -4.10
C LEU A 131 2.38 14.92 -2.97
N GLN A 132 2.76 14.19 -1.92
CA GLN A 132 3.62 14.75 -0.89
C GLN A 132 5.04 14.97 -1.41
N LEU A 133 5.63 14.02 -2.14
CA LEU A 133 6.97 14.17 -2.74
C LEU A 133 7.03 15.41 -3.66
N LEU A 134 6.05 15.60 -4.54
CA LEU A 134 5.93 16.80 -5.36
C LEU A 134 5.88 18.08 -4.52
N LYS A 135 5.13 18.08 -3.41
CA LYS A 135 5.05 19.22 -2.49
C LYS A 135 6.34 19.47 -1.72
N SER A 136 7.19 18.45 -1.53
CA SER A 136 8.48 18.57 -0.83
C SER A 136 9.48 19.46 -1.58
N ILE A 137 9.29 19.64 -2.89
CA ILE A 137 10.16 20.45 -3.75
C ILE A 137 9.94 21.95 -3.49
N ASN A 138 8.73 22.33 -3.07
CA ASN A 138 8.40 23.72 -2.76
C ASN A 138 9.04 24.16 -1.43
N THR A 139 9.41 25.43 -1.34
CA THR A 139 9.92 25.99 -0.09
C THR A 139 8.84 26.00 0.98
N MET A 140 9.17 25.46 2.15
CA MET A 140 8.23 25.41 3.27
C MET A 140 8.20 26.73 4.03
N PRO A 141 7.01 27.24 4.39
CA PRO A 141 6.87 28.58 4.97
C PRO A 141 7.32 28.70 6.43
N SER A 142 7.38 27.59 7.19
CA SER A 142 7.84 27.58 8.59
C SER A 142 8.46 26.23 8.98
N SER A 143 9.34 26.24 9.99
CA SER A 143 9.93 25.03 10.57
C SER A 143 8.86 24.07 11.13
N ALA A 144 7.76 24.60 11.69
CA ALA A 144 6.64 23.78 12.17
C ALA A 144 5.94 23.01 11.02
N HIS A 145 5.75 23.67 9.87
CA HIS A 145 5.21 23.01 8.67
C HIS A 145 6.16 21.96 8.13
N ALA A 146 7.47 22.20 8.18
CA ALA A 146 8.47 21.22 7.79
C ALA A 146 8.43 19.96 8.65
N VAL A 147 8.42 20.10 9.97
CA VAL A 147 8.33 18.94 10.89
C VAL A 147 7.05 18.14 10.64
N TYR A 148 5.91 18.82 10.52
CA TYR A 148 4.63 18.15 10.23
C TYR A 148 4.64 17.44 8.88
N PHE A 149 5.17 18.10 7.85
CA PHE A 149 5.25 17.54 6.51
C PHE A 149 6.10 16.27 6.48
N TYR A 150 7.34 16.32 7.00
CA TYR A 150 8.24 15.16 7.00
C TYR A 150 7.72 14.03 7.88
N PHE A 151 7.10 14.35 9.02
CA PHE A 151 6.41 13.35 9.84
C PHE A 151 5.28 12.67 9.07
N SER A 152 4.43 13.44 8.39
CA SER A 152 3.34 12.89 7.58
C SER A 152 3.86 12.04 6.41
N LEU A 153 4.93 12.47 5.75
CA LEU A 153 5.54 11.76 4.64
C LEU A 153 6.10 10.42 5.12
N LEU A 154 6.88 10.44 6.20
CA LEU A 154 7.46 9.23 6.78
C LEU A 154 6.37 8.27 7.27
N PHE A 155 5.30 8.78 7.86
CA PHE A 155 4.14 7.98 8.27
C PHE A 155 3.44 7.30 7.08
N LEU A 156 3.21 8.04 5.98
CA LEU A 156 2.60 7.45 4.78
C LEU A 156 3.52 6.42 4.12
N LEU A 157 4.83 6.70 4.04
CA LEU A 157 5.81 5.77 3.50
C LEU A 157 5.88 4.49 4.34
N SER A 158 5.94 4.62 5.66
CA SER A 158 6.02 3.46 6.57
C SER A 158 4.77 2.61 6.51
N ARG A 159 3.58 3.23 6.53
CA ARG A 159 2.30 2.53 6.40
C ARG A 159 2.18 1.82 5.05
N SER A 160 2.47 2.50 3.94
CA SER A 160 2.39 1.91 2.60
C SER A 160 3.37 0.75 2.43
N THR A 161 4.59 0.90 2.95
CA THR A 161 5.58 -0.17 2.98
C THR A 161 5.12 -1.33 3.83
N ALA A 162 4.50 -1.09 4.99
CA ALA A 162 3.98 -2.14 5.86
C ALA A 162 2.88 -2.97 5.17
N VAL A 163 1.88 -2.32 4.58
CA VAL A 163 0.82 -2.99 3.78
C VAL A 163 1.45 -3.90 2.73
N LEU A 164 2.41 -3.35 2.00
CA LEU A 164 3.09 -4.09 0.96
C LEU A 164 3.88 -5.28 1.48
N LEU A 165 4.62 -5.10 2.57
CA LEU A 165 5.44 -6.17 3.17
C LEU A 165 4.56 -7.33 3.64
N PHE A 166 3.45 -7.06 4.31
CA PHE A 166 2.53 -8.10 4.77
C PHE A 166 1.84 -8.82 3.62
N VAL A 167 1.40 -8.11 2.59
CA VAL A 167 0.74 -8.75 1.44
C VAL A 167 1.73 -9.52 0.58
N SER A 168 2.90 -8.93 0.27
CA SER A 168 3.91 -9.59 -0.58
C SER A 168 4.56 -10.81 0.08
N ALA A 169 4.51 -10.91 1.41
CA ALA A 169 4.97 -12.10 2.14
C ALA A 169 4.23 -13.38 1.71
N ILE A 170 2.97 -13.28 1.28
CA ILE A 170 2.23 -14.42 0.70
C ILE A 170 2.98 -15.02 -0.48
N ASN A 171 3.45 -14.17 -1.41
CA ASN A 171 4.20 -14.64 -2.58
C ASN A 171 5.55 -15.27 -2.21
N ASP A 172 6.23 -14.72 -1.21
CA ASP A 172 7.51 -15.24 -0.75
C ASP A 172 7.33 -16.62 -0.11
N GLN A 173 6.37 -16.75 0.82
CA GLN A 173 6.07 -17.99 1.52
C GLN A 173 5.53 -19.07 0.58
N ALA A 174 4.76 -18.70 -0.45
CA ALA A 174 4.24 -19.66 -1.42
C ALA A 174 5.33 -20.30 -2.29
N ARG A 175 6.49 -19.64 -2.45
CA ARG A 175 7.62 -20.10 -3.27
C ARG A 175 8.71 -20.81 -2.47
N GLU A 176 8.71 -20.66 -1.16
CA GLU A 176 9.69 -21.27 -0.27
C GLU A 176 9.74 -22.81 -0.34
N PRO A 177 8.62 -23.56 -0.45
CA PRO A 177 8.65 -25.01 -0.62
C PRO A 177 9.54 -25.48 -1.77
N LEU A 178 9.58 -24.74 -2.89
CA LEU A 178 10.38 -25.12 -4.05
C LEU A 178 11.88 -25.18 -3.74
N ARG A 179 12.36 -24.33 -2.82
CA ARG A 179 13.74 -24.38 -2.35
C ARG A 179 13.97 -25.57 -1.43
N LEU A 180 13.01 -25.85 -0.55
CA LEU A 180 13.08 -26.97 0.39
C LEU A 180 13.11 -28.30 -0.36
N LEU A 181 12.24 -28.52 -1.36
CA LEU A 181 12.17 -29.79 -2.10
C LEU A 181 13.49 -30.19 -2.80
N ARG A 182 14.41 -29.24 -3.04
CA ARG A 182 15.76 -29.53 -3.57
C ARG A 182 16.67 -30.23 -2.56
N LEU A 183 16.31 -30.22 -1.27
CA LEU A 183 17.06 -30.84 -0.18
C LEU A 183 16.65 -32.30 0.08
N VAL A 184 15.64 -32.82 -0.64
CA VAL A 184 15.15 -34.18 -0.46
C VAL A 184 16.23 -35.19 -0.86
N PRO A 185 16.59 -36.15 0.02
CA PRO A 185 17.60 -37.15 -0.28
C PRO A 185 17.12 -38.11 -1.38
N LEU A 186 18.05 -38.51 -2.26
CA LEU A 186 17.78 -39.46 -3.37
C LEU A 186 17.11 -40.77 -2.91
N LYS A 187 17.48 -41.27 -1.72
CA LYS A 187 16.94 -42.53 -1.16
C LYS A 187 15.46 -42.47 -0.78
N GLY A 188 14.90 -41.26 -0.58
CA GLY A 188 13.49 -41.03 -0.25
C GLY A 188 12.76 -40.21 -1.31
N TYR A 189 13.30 -40.14 -2.52
CA TYR A 189 12.75 -39.33 -3.60
C TYR A 189 11.60 -40.08 -4.29
N HIS A 190 10.38 -39.60 -4.08
CA HIS A 190 9.18 -40.13 -4.71
C HIS A 190 8.75 -39.28 -5.92
N PRO A 191 8.05 -39.85 -6.92
CA PRO A 191 7.51 -39.10 -8.06
C PRO A 191 6.63 -37.90 -7.64
N GLU A 192 5.99 -37.99 -6.47
CA GLU A 192 5.16 -36.91 -5.94
C GLU A 192 5.96 -35.66 -5.56
N VAL A 193 7.23 -35.81 -5.14
CA VAL A 193 8.15 -34.68 -4.90
C VAL A 193 8.38 -33.89 -6.18
N PHE A 194 8.57 -34.59 -7.29
CA PHE A 194 8.74 -33.97 -8.61
C PHE A 194 7.47 -33.24 -9.05
N ARG A 195 6.30 -33.87 -8.90
CA ARG A 195 5.01 -33.25 -9.24
C ARG A 195 4.74 -32.01 -8.41
N PHE A 196 5.04 -32.05 -7.11
CA PHE A 196 4.89 -30.90 -6.23
C PHE A 196 5.84 -29.76 -6.63
N ALA A 197 7.12 -30.06 -6.91
CA ALA A 197 8.07 -29.06 -7.38
C ALA A 197 7.67 -28.44 -8.73
N ALA A 198 7.16 -29.25 -9.66
CA ALA A 198 6.69 -28.77 -10.96
C ALA A 198 5.51 -27.80 -10.82
N GLU A 199 4.57 -28.10 -9.92
CA GLU A 199 3.43 -27.23 -9.62
C GLU A 199 3.86 -25.92 -8.96
N LEU A 200 4.76 -25.98 -7.97
CA LEU A 200 5.32 -24.80 -7.31
C LEU A 200 6.11 -23.89 -8.27
N ALA A 201 6.71 -24.47 -9.31
CA ALA A 201 7.48 -23.73 -10.30
C ALA A 201 6.59 -23.02 -11.34
N SER A 202 5.42 -23.57 -11.64
CA SER A 202 4.47 -23.00 -12.61
C SER A 202 3.48 -22.04 -11.98
N ASP A 203 3.14 -22.24 -10.70
CA ASP A 203 2.09 -21.47 -10.04
C ASP A 203 2.58 -20.10 -9.57
N GLN A 204 1.77 -19.07 -9.83
CA GLN A 204 2.01 -17.72 -9.35
C GLN A 204 0.97 -17.36 -8.30
N VAL A 205 1.34 -17.55 -7.03
CA VAL A 205 0.49 -17.26 -5.88
C VAL A 205 0.81 -15.87 -5.33
N ALA A 206 -0.10 -14.92 -5.49
CA ALA A 206 -0.03 -13.58 -4.92
C ALA A 206 -1.44 -12.97 -4.88
N LEU A 207 -1.65 -11.98 -4.01
CA LEU A 207 -2.81 -11.10 -4.14
C LEU A 207 -2.58 -10.08 -5.26
N THR A 208 -3.67 -9.60 -5.85
CA THR A 208 -3.68 -8.76 -7.05
C THR A 208 -4.56 -7.53 -6.86
N GLY A 209 -4.20 -6.45 -7.56
CA GLY A 209 -5.09 -5.29 -7.72
C GLY A 209 -5.92 -5.46 -8.98
N LEU A 210 -7.12 -6.06 -8.88
CA LEU A 210 -7.99 -6.43 -10.00
C LEU A 210 -7.24 -7.13 -11.15
N LYS A 211 -6.26 -8.01 -10.85
CA LYS A 211 -5.40 -8.68 -11.83
C LYS A 211 -4.52 -7.74 -12.70
N PHE A 212 -4.51 -6.42 -12.48
CA PHE A 212 -3.59 -5.50 -13.16
C PHE A 212 -2.15 -5.68 -12.74
N PHE A 213 -1.92 -6.00 -11.46
CA PHE A 213 -0.60 -6.24 -10.92
C PHE A 213 -0.65 -7.27 -9.79
N ASN A 214 0.45 -8.00 -9.63
CA ASN A 214 0.65 -8.97 -8.56
C ASN A 214 1.49 -8.33 -7.46
N VAL A 215 0.99 -8.35 -6.22
CA VAL A 215 1.68 -7.73 -5.09
C VAL A 215 2.87 -8.59 -4.68
N THR A 216 4.05 -8.15 -5.09
CA THR A 216 5.34 -8.81 -4.82
C THR A 216 6.37 -7.78 -4.40
N ARG A 217 7.41 -8.20 -3.67
CA ARG A 217 8.54 -7.31 -3.33
C ARG A 217 9.23 -6.70 -4.56
N LYS A 218 9.24 -7.43 -5.68
CA LYS A 218 9.80 -6.95 -6.95
C LYS A 218 9.01 -5.77 -7.50
N LEU A 219 7.67 -5.85 -7.48
CA LEU A 219 6.81 -4.76 -7.92
C LEU A 219 7.07 -3.49 -7.11
N PHE A 220 7.22 -3.62 -5.80
CA PHE A 220 7.55 -2.49 -4.92
C PHE A 220 8.85 -1.80 -5.29
N LEU A 221 9.93 -2.57 -5.43
CA LEU A 221 11.24 -2.02 -5.77
C LEU A 221 11.20 -1.31 -7.13
N ALA A 222 10.46 -1.87 -8.10
CA ALA A 222 10.26 -1.24 -9.39
C ALA A 222 9.48 0.09 -9.25
N MET A 223 8.35 0.10 -8.55
CA MET A 223 7.55 1.31 -8.33
C MET A 223 8.32 2.40 -7.57
N ALA A 224 9.04 2.04 -6.51
CA ALA A 224 9.87 2.97 -5.75
C ALA A 224 10.99 3.57 -6.61
N GLY A 225 11.64 2.74 -7.44
CA GLY A 225 12.64 3.19 -8.41
C GLY A 225 12.04 4.17 -9.41
N THR A 226 10.90 3.85 -9.99
CA THR A 226 10.19 4.73 -10.94
C THR A 226 9.82 6.08 -10.32
N VAL A 227 9.23 6.08 -9.12
CA VAL A 227 8.90 7.32 -8.39
C VAL A 227 10.17 8.14 -8.12
N ALA A 228 11.23 7.52 -7.59
CA ALA A 228 12.49 8.21 -7.33
C ALA A 228 13.11 8.80 -8.61
N THR A 229 13.06 8.08 -9.73
CA THR A 229 13.53 8.59 -11.03
C THR A 229 12.73 9.80 -11.49
N TYR A 230 11.39 9.75 -11.42
CA TYR A 230 10.55 10.89 -11.80
C TYR A 230 10.81 12.11 -10.94
N GLU A 231 10.93 11.94 -9.63
CA GLU A 231 11.19 13.06 -8.70
C GLU A 231 12.57 13.67 -8.94
N LEU A 232 13.61 12.85 -9.17
CA LEU A 232 14.96 13.35 -9.50
C LEU A 232 14.96 14.16 -10.80
N VAL A 233 14.28 13.67 -11.83
CA VAL A 233 14.10 14.39 -13.10
C VAL A 233 13.34 15.69 -12.85
N LEU A 234 12.27 15.67 -12.08
CA LEU A 234 11.46 16.86 -11.81
C LEU A 234 12.26 17.92 -11.04
N ILE A 235 13.10 17.52 -10.09
CA ILE A 235 14.03 18.43 -9.39
C ILE A 235 15.05 19.06 -10.36
N GLN A 236 15.56 18.30 -11.34
CA GLN A 236 16.51 18.81 -12.33
C GLN A 236 15.90 19.85 -13.27
N PHE A 237 14.61 19.71 -13.60
CA PHE A 237 13.88 20.62 -14.51
C PHE A 237 13.06 21.69 -13.78
N HIS A 238 13.13 21.77 -12.45
CA HIS A 238 12.42 22.78 -11.68
C HIS A 238 13.15 24.12 -11.79
N GLU A 239 12.90 24.87 -12.87
CA GLU A 239 13.61 26.13 -13.17
C GLU A 239 13.13 27.36 -12.40
N ASP A 240 11.98 27.34 -11.72
CA ASP A 240 11.51 28.52 -10.97
C ASP A 240 10.97 28.12 -9.60
N LYS A 241 11.58 28.68 -8.55
CA LYS A 241 10.99 28.73 -7.21
C LYS A 241 9.69 29.53 -7.31
N LYS A 242 8.56 28.86 -7.54
CA LYS A 242 7.27 29.47 -7.24
C LYS A 242 7.21 29.66 -5.73
N THR A 243 7.43 30.91 -5.30
CA THR A 243 6.88 31.38 -4.04
C THR A 243 5.39 31.06 -4.03
N TRP A 244 4.81 30.88 -2.85
CA TRP A 244 3.37 30.71 -2.70
C TRP A 244 2.65 32.01 -3.10
N ASP A 245 2.63 32.32 -4.40
CA ASP A 245 2.09 33.57 -4.93
C ASP A 245 0.58 33.48 -4.92
N CYS A 246 -0.03 34.20 -3.98
CA CYS A 246 -1.46 34.40 -3.94
C CYS A 246 -1.87 35.27 -5.11
N SER A 247 -2.69 34.75 -6.03
CA SER A 247 -3.38 35.60 -7.00
C SER A 247 -4.37 36.50 -6.23
N PRO A 248 -4.39 37.83 -6.46
CA PRO A 248 -5.31 38.71 -5.75
C PRO A 248 -6.72 38.48 -6.27
N PHE A 249 -7.50 37.67 -5.57
CA PHE A 249 -8.96 37.68 -5.72
C PHE A 249 -9.51 38.62 -4.65
N ASN A 250 -10.33 39.59 -5.10
CA ASN A 250 -10.99 40.57 -4.25
C ASN A 250 -11.70 39.84 -3.09
N LEU A 251 -11.27 40.16 -1.87
CA LEU A 251 -11.92 39.77 -0.63
C LEU A 251 -13.21 40.59 -0.52
N ASP A 252 -14.32 40.04 -1.00
CA ASP A 252 -15.67 40.47 -0.64
C ASP A 252 -16.21 39.63 0.53
#